data_AF-A0A7C6B1X5-F1
#
_entry.id   AF-A0A7C6B1X5-F1
#
_cell.length_a   1.000
_cell.length_b   1.000
_cell.length_c   1.000
_cell.angle_alpha   90.00
_cell.angle_beta   90.00
_cell.angle_gamma   90.00
#
_symmetry.space_group_name_H-M   'P 1'
#
loop_
_entity.id
_entity.type
_entity.pdbx_description
1 polymer ?
#
loop_
_entity_poly.entity_id
_entity_poly.type
_entity_poly.pdbx_seq_one_letter_code
_entity_poly.pdbx_strand_id
1 'polypeptide(L)'
;MTENGIVVSNLQPGFASYHYQRRTLARVFEGEWSYGRYGNVIVVSSVKPSSQTKEQLLQVAEQLQEEKKFQFYLPEIAKMGTPGGDYVRTGPILTDDYAPTDVLREIPQD
;
A
#
# COMPACT_ATOMS: atom_id res chain seq x y z
N MET A 1 -11.25 7.29 -7.87
CA MET A 1 -11.41 5.83 -7.68
C MET A 1 -12.85 5.55 -7.29
N THR A 2 -13.33 4.33 -7.53
CA THR A 2 -14.62 3.88 -6.97
C THR A 2 -14.52 3.76 -5.45
N GLU A 3 -15.65 3.69 -4.75
CA GLU A 3 -15.68 3.57 -3.28
C GLU A 3 -14.95 2.32 -2.75
N ASN A 4 -14.82 1.28 -3.59
CA ASN A 4 -14.12 0.03 -3.28
C ASN A 4 -12.77 -0.07 -4.02
N GLY A 5 -12.25 1.05 -4.50
CA GLY A 5 -10.98 1.09 -5.21
C GLY A 5 -9.82 0.75 -4.29
N ILE A 6 -8.87 -0.04 -4.80
CA ILE A 6 -7.60 -0.35 -4.15
C ILE A 6 -6.42 0.14 -4.98
N VAL A 7 -5.37 0.60 -4.31
CA VAL A 7 -4.05 0.86 -4.89
C VAL A 7 -3.10 -0.20 -4.37
N VAL A 8 -2.35 -0.82 -5.28
CA VAL A 8 -1.34 -1.83 -4.93
C VAL A 8 0.03 -1.32 -5.32
N SER A 9 0.97 -1.35 -4.38
CA SER A 9 2.34 -0.89 -4.58
C SER A 9 3.33 -1.97 -4.15
N ASN A 10 4.36 -2.19 -4.96
CA ASN A 10 5.48 -3.06 -4.63
C ASN A 10 6.63 -2.20 -4.08
N LEU A 11 6.88 -2.24 -2.77
CA LEU A 11 7.82 -1.36 -2.10
C LEU A 11 8.97 -2.15 -1.48
N GLN A 12 10.17 -1.56 -1.43
CA GLN A 12 11.34 -2.19 -0.85
C GLN A 12 11.70 -1.56 0.51
N PRO A 13 11.53 -2.26 1.64
CA PRO A 13 12.02 -1.82 2.95
C PRO A 13 13.55 -1.66 2.96
N GLY A 14 14.04 -0.80 3.85
CA GLY A 14 15.47 -0.49 3.99
C GLY A 14 15.92 0.74 3.22
N PHE A 15 15.12 1.22 2.25
CA PHE A 15 15.31 2.53 1.65
C PHE A 15 14.55 3.60 2.41
N ALA A 16 15.11 4.81 2.52
CA ALA A 16 14.42 5.93 3.14
C ALA A 16 13.06 6.19 2.47
N SER A 17 13.00 6.08 1.13
CA SER A 17 11.78 6.26 0.33
C SER A 17 10.62 5.35 0.76
N TYR A 18 10.89 4.16 1.31
CA TYR A 18 9.88 3.26 1.82
C TYR A 18 8.94 3.96 2.81
N HIS A 19 9.52 4.59 3.84
CA HIS A 19 8.71 5.23 4.88
C HIS A 19 7.95 6.44 4.35
N TYR A 20 8.53 7.20 3.41
CA TYR A 20 7.86 8.34 2.78
C TYR A 20 6.65 7.89 1.95
N GLN A 21 6.81 6.87 1.12
CA GLN A 21 5.72 6.32 0.30
C GLN A 21 4.60 5.78 1.18
N ARG A 22 4.94 5.00 2.22
CA ARG A 22 3.96 4.45 3.18
C ARG A 22 3.16 5.55 3.88
N ARG A 23 3.81 6.61 4.39
CA ARG A 23 3.12 7.76 4.98
C ARG A 23 2.23 8.51 3.98
N THR A 24 2.68 8.63 2.73
CA THR A 24 1.91 9.30 1.67
C THR A 24 0.64 8.54 1.37
N LEU A 25 0.73 7.21 1.21
CA LEU A 25 -0.43 6.34 1.00
C LEU A 25 -1.41 6.44 2.19
N ALA A 26 -0.90 6.34 3.43
CA ALA A 26 -1.72 6.43 4.63
C ALA A 26 -2.36 7.80 4.87
N ARG A 27 -1.92 8.87 4.17
CA ARG A 27 -2.57 10.19 4.24
C ARG A 27 -3.84 10.26 3.40
N VAL A 28 -3.94 9.41 2.38
CA VAL A 28 -5.01 9.40 1.37
C VAL A 28 -5.96 8.21 1.57
N PHE A 29 -5.45 7.08 2.04
CA PHE A 29 -6.18 5.84 2.22
C PHE A 29 -6.33 5.50 3.71
N GLU A 30 -7.57 5.21 4.13
CA GLU A 30 -7.86 4.84 5.52
C GLU A 30 -7.50 3.38 5.83
N GLY A 31 -7.51 2.51 4.82
CA GLY A 31 -7.16 1.09 4.95
C GLY A 31 -5.81 0.77 4.35
N GLU A 32 -5.03 -0.06 5.04
CA GLU A 32 -3.73 -0.53 4.53
C GLU A 32 -3.39 -1.94 5.03
N TRP A 33 -2.96 -2.79 4.11
CA TRP A 33 -2.39 -4.10 4.37
C TRP A 33 -1.01 -4.24 3.72
N SER A 34 -0.12 -4.97 4.37
CA SER A 34 1.21 -5.30 3.87
C SER A 34 1.38 -6.80 3.76
N TYR A 35 1.92 -7.26 2.64
CA TYR A 35 2.22 -8.67 2.37
C TYR A 35 3.70 -8.81 2.01
N GLY A 36 4.44 -9.54 2.83
CA GLY A 36 5.89 -9.75 2.65
C GLY A 36 6.63 -9.63 3.97
N ARG A 37 7.85 -10.17 4.00
CA ARG A 37 8.71 -10.15 5.20
C ARG A 37 10.17 -9.90 4.88
N TYR A 38 10.66 -10.43 3.75
CA TYR A 38 12.05 -10.31 3.31
C TYR A 38 12.07 -9.74 1.90
N GLY A 39 12.85 -8.69 1.68
CA GLY A 39 12.87 -7.98 0.40
C GLY A 39 11.60 -7.16 0.21
N ASN A 40 11.04 -7.23 -1.00
CA ASN A 40 9.88 -6.45 -1.40
C ASN A 40 8.61 -6.79 -0.59
N VAL A 41 7.84 -5.74 -0.27
CA VAL A 41 6.57 -5.79 0.44
C VAL A 41 5.49 -5.22 -0.48
N ILE A 42 4.43 -5.99 -0.69
CA ILE A 42 3.24 -5.55 -1.42
C ILE A 42 2.33 -4.81 -0.45
N VAL A 43 2.09 -3.55 -0.73
CA VAL A 43 1.20 -2.66 0.02
C VAL A 43 -0.11 -2.55 -0.72
N VAL A 44 -1.20 -2.89 -0.05
CA VAL A 44 -2.57 -2.73 -0.54
C VAL A 44 -3.23 -1.62 0.26
N SER A 45 -3.54 -0.51 -0.38
CA SER A 45 -4.22 0.65 0.22
C SER A 45 -5.64 0.77 -0.30
N SER A 46 -6.59 1.02 0.60
CA SER A 46 -8.02 1.10 0.28
C SER A 46 -8.64 2.37 0.86
N VAL A 47 -9.62 2.93 0.14
CA VAL A 47 -10.30 4.18 0.55
C VAL A 47 -10.92 4.04 1.94
N LYS A 48 -11.61 2.92 2.19
CA LYS A 48 -12.17 2.55 3.49
C LYS A 48 -11.32 1.45 4.13
N PRO A 49 -11.25 1.35 5.46
CA PRO A 49 -10.65 0.20 6.13
C PRO A 49 -11.31 -1.09 5.67
N SER A 50 -10.52 -2.14 5.43
CA SER A 50 -11.09 -3.45 5.15
C SER A 50 -11.96 -3.88 6.33
N SER A 51 -13.21 -4.22 6.06
CA SER A 51 -14.10 -4.83 7.06
C SER A 51 -13.77 -6.30 7.30
N GLN A 52 -12.87 -6.89 6.50
CA GLN A 52 -12.56 -8.32 6.59
C GLN A 52 -11.49 -8.59 7.65
N THR A 53 -11.78 -9.57 8.51
CA THR A 53 -10.78 -10.08 9.46
C THR A 53 -9.75 -10.95 8.74
N LYS A 54 -8.64 -11.24 9.41
CA LYS A 54 -7.60 -12.13 8.87
C LYS A 54 -8.17 -13.51 8.53
N GLU A 55 -9.06 -14.03 9.37
CA GLU A 55 -9.71 -15.34 9.18
C GLU A 55 -10.60 -15.32 7.93
N GLN A 56 -11.34 -14.23 7.70
CA GLN A 56 -12.16 -14.08 6.50
C GLN A 56 -11.30 -13.99 5.24
N LEU A 57 -10.16 -13.29 5.29
CA LEU A 57 -9.20 -13.26 4.19
C LEU A 57 -8.62 -14.65 3.89
N LEU A 58 -8.39 -15.48 4.91
CA LEU A 58 -7.92 -16.85 4.74
C LEU A 58 -8.97 -17.73 4.07
N GLN A 59 -10.23 -17.65 4.50
CA GLN A 59 -11.34 -18.39 3.89
C GLN A 59 -11.51 -18.02 2.41
N VAL A 60 -11.46 -16.73 2.08
CA VAL A 60 -11.52 -16.25 0.70
C VAL A 60 -10.31 -16.74 -0.10
N ALA A 61 -9.12 -16.75 0.49
CA ALA A 61 -7.91 -17.26 -0.16
C ALA A 61 -8.00 -18.76 -0.47
N GLU A 62 -8.56 -19.56 0.44
CA GLU A 62 -8.80 -21.00 0.24
C GLU A 62 -9.80 -21.24 -0.89
N GLN A 63 -10.93 -20.53 -0.88
CA GLN A 63 -11.93 -20.61 -1.95
C GLN A 63 -11.33 -20.24 -3.32
N LEU A 64 -10.60 -19.12 -3.39
CA LEU A 64 -9.97 -18.67 -4.63
C LEU A 64 -8.88 -19.63 -5.13
N GLN A 65 -8.15 -20.29 -4.22
CA GLN A 65 -7.16 -21.30 -4.56
C GLN A 65 -7.80 -22.48 -5.29
N GLU A 66 -8.94 -22.97 -4.80
CA GLU A 66 -9.68 -24.08 -5.41
C GLU A 66 -10.27 -23.68 -6.77
N GLU A 67 -10.86 -22.49 -6.86
CA GLU A 67 -11.52 -22.01 -8.07
C GLU A 67 -10.54 -21.69 -9.21
N LYS A 68 -9.45 -21.00 -8.89
CA LYS A 68 -8.52 -20.43 -9.88
C LYS A 68 -7.28 -21.27 -10.09
N LYS A 69 -7.03 -22.25 -9.22
CA LYS A 69 -5.89 -23.18 -9.30
C LYS A 69 -4.55 -22.45 -9.47
N PHE A 70 -4.32 -21.44 -8.63
CA PHE A 70 -3.05 -20.70 -8.63
C PHE A 70 -1.87 -21.67 -8.42
N GLN A 71 -0.75 -21.42 -9.11
CA GLN A 71 0.45 -22.25 -8.97
C GLN A 71 1.11 -22.11 -7.61
N PHE A 72 0.96 -20.95 -6.97
CA PHE A 72 1.40 -20.69 -5.61
C PHE A 72 0.22 -20.89 -4.64
N TYR A 73 0.52 -21.14 -3.37
CA TYR A 73 -0.49 -21.36 -2.35
C TYR A 73 -0.94 -20.03 -1.74
N LEU A 74 -2.09 -19.53 -2.21
CA LEU A 74 -2.64 -18.22 -1.83
C LEU A 74 -2.93 -18.07 -0.32
N PRO A 75 -3.43 -19.10 0.42
CA PRO A 75 -3.65 -18.98 1.86
C PRO A 75 -2.40 -18.65 2.65
N GLU A 76 -1.21 -19.11 2.24
CA GLU A 76 0.05 -18.70 2.86
C GLU A 76 0.32 -17.21 2.70
N ILE A 77 0.02 -16.65 1.52
CA ILE A 77 0.13 -15.21 1.28
C ILE A 77 -0.83 -14.45 2.21
N ALA A 78 -2.08 -14.88 2.32
CA ALA A 78 -3.05 -14.27 3.22
C ALA A 78 -2.61 -14.35 4.70
N LYS A 79 -1.95 -15.43 5.14
CA LYS A 79 -1.39 -15.55 6.50
C LYS A 79 -0.28 -14.54 6.77
N MET A 80 0.52 -14.19 5.76
CA MET A 80 1.59 -13.20 5.88
C MET A 80 1.07 -11.76 5.95
N GLY A 81 -0.17 -11.51 5.53
CA GLY A 81 -0.79 -10.20 5.60
C GLY A 81 -0.80 -9.64 7.02
N THR A 82 -0.30 -8.42 7.16
CA THR A 82 -0.41 -7.62 8.38
C THR A 82 -1.19 -6.34 8.10
N PRO A 83 -2.12 -5.94 8.97
CA PRO A 83 -2.65 -4.58 8.93
C PRO A 83 -1.48 -3.62 9.16
N GLY A 84 -1.43 -2.53 8.38
CA GLY A 84 -0.25 -1.67 8.24
C GLY A 84 0.43 -1.24 9.55
N GLY A 85 1.67 -0.73 9.47
CA GLY A 85 2.42 -0.23 10.62
C GLY A 85 3.86 -0.74 10.76
N ASP A 86 4.33 -1.50 9.79
CA ASP A 86 5.73 -1.89 9.57
C ASP A 86 6.63 -0.74 9.07
N TYR A 87 6.23 0.52 9.29
CA TYR A 87 6.96 1.70 8.83
C TYR A 87 6.85 2.84 9.86
N VAL A 88 7.79 3.80 9.77
CA VAL A 88 7.77 5.01 10.60
C VAL A 88 6.63 5.93 10.14
N ARG A 89 5.57 5.99 10.95
CA ARG A 89 4.31 6.70 10.63
C ARG A 89 4.39 8.22 10.72
N THR A 90 5.36 8.75 11.45
CA THR A 90 5.58 10.20 11.58
C THR A 90 6.66 10.68 10.62
N GLY A 91 6.53 11.93 10.17
CA GLY A 91 7.50 12.57 9.28
C GLY A 91 6.89 13.02 7.94
N PRO A 92 7.72 13.58 7.06
CA PRO A 92 7.28 14.15 5.79
C PRO A 92 6.68 13.11 4.84
N ILE A 93 5.75 13.55 3.99
CA ILE A 93 5.15 12.78 2.89
C ILE A 93 5.72 13.25 1.55
N LEU A 94 5.46 12.51 0.48
CA LEU A 94 5.76 12.95 -0.88
C LEU A 94 4.68 13.93 -1.31
N THR A 95 5.11 15.14 -1.61
CA THR A 95 4.33 16.21 -2.23
C THR A 95 5.05 16.63 -3.50
N ASP A 96 4.30 17.05 -4.52
CA ASP A 96 4.85 17.53 -5.78
C ASP A 96 5.19 19.02 -5.70
N ASP A 97 5.79 19.46 -4.58
CA ASP A 97 6.05 20.88 -4.30
C ASP A 97 7.16 21.47 -5.18
N TYR A 98 7.81 20.63 -6.01
CA TYR A 98 8.86 21.01 -6.95
C TYR A 98 8.56 20.55 -8.38
N ALA A 99 7.28 20.42 -8.75
CA ALA A 99 6.92 20.33 -10.15
C ALA A 99 7.60 21.51 -10.90
N PRO A 100 8.40 21.27 -11.96
CA PRO A 100 9.13 22.35 -12.64
C PRO A 100 8.23 23.51 -13.08
N THR A 101 6.95 23.22 -13.33
CA THR A 101 5.91 24.20 -13.66
C THR A 101 5.61 25.19 -12.54
N ASP A 102 5.72 24.79 -11.27
CA ASP A 102 5.42 25.66 -10.14
C ASP A 102 6.63 26.54 -9.78
N VAL A 103 7.85 26.00 -9.88
CA VAL A 103 9.09 26.80 -9.76
C VAL A 103 9.19 27.86 -10.87
N LEU A 104 8.74 27.56 -12.10
CA LEU A 104 8.71 28.51 -13.21
C LEU A 104 7.68 29.64 -13.04
N ARG A 105 6.65 29.46 -12.20
CA ARG A 105 5.65 30.50 -11.87
C ARG A 105 6.13 31.47 -10.80
N GLU A 106 7.12 31.07 -10.00
CA GLU A 106 7.72 31.91 -8.96
C GLU A 106 8.86 32.79 -9.50
N ILE A 107 9.31 32.56 -10.73
CA ILE A 107 10.24 33.46 -11.42
C ILE A 107 9.47 34.73 -11.82
N PRO A 108 9.91 35.94 -11.38
CA PRO A 108 9.29 37.19 -11.79
C PRO A 108 9.19 37.25 -13.32
N GLN A 109 7.98 37.48 -13.82
CA GLN A 109 7.75 37.78 -15.23
C GLN A 109 8.03 39.28 -15.41
N ASP A 110 9.23 39.63 -15.88
CA ASP A 110 9.53 40.99 -16.34
C ASP A 110 8.71 41.35 -17.59
#